data_AF-A0A0L6ZC81-F1
#
_entry.id   AF-A0A0L6ZC81-F1
#
_cell.length_a   1.000
_cell.length_b   1.000
_cell.length_c   1.000
_cell.angle_alpha   90.00
_cell.angle_beta   90.00
_cell.angle_gamma   90.00
#
_symmetry.space_group_name_H-M   'P 1'
#
loop_
_entity.id
_entity.type
_entity.pdbx_description
1 polymer ?
#
loop_
_entity_poly.entity_id
_entity_poly.type
_entity_poly.pdbx_seq_one_letter_code
_entity_poly.pdbx_strand_id
1 'polypeptide(L)'
;MSNIENTSNEQVPKKINTVRLNTASKVTKFMANVINQLNQGKIDPNKARALGYLCSVQLQGIEKAELEKKIEELETKIKGRY
;
A
#
# COMPACT_ATOMS: atom_id res chain seq x y z
N MET A 1 -26.22 7.67 47.09
CA MET A 1 -26.96 7.91 45.83
C MET A 1 -25.98 7.78 44.67
N SER A 2 -26.16 6.70 43.90
CA SER A 2 -25.71 6.42 42.51
C SER A 2 -24.37 6.99 42.00
N ASN A 3 -23.37 6.11 41.98
CA ASN A 3 -22.27 6.11 41.00
C ASN A 3 -22.83 5.80 39.60
N ILE A 4 -22.45 6.57 38.58
CA ILE A 4 -22.67 6.22 37.17
C ILE A 4 -21.30 6.17 36.48
N GLU A 5 -20.76 4.95 36.52
CA GLU A 5 -20.02 4.25 35.47
C GLU A 5 -19.22 5.09 34.48
N ASN A 6 -17.94 5.23 34.81
CA ASN A 6 -16.86 5.40 33.86
C ASN A 6 -16.84 4.17 32.93
N THR A 7 -17.50 4.26 31.77
CA THR A 7 -17.37 3.26 30.72
C THR A 7 -16.08 3.55 29.94
N SER A 8 -14.99 3.00 30.47
CA SER A 8 -13.76 2.77 29.72
C SER A 8 -14.11 1.95 28.47
N ASN A 9 -14.41 2.62 27.37
CA ASN A 9 -14.50 1.99 26.05
C ASN A 9 -13.08 1.67 25.60
N GLU A 10 -12.53 0.60 26.18
CA GLU A 10 -11.26 0.02 25.79
C GLU A 10 -11.45 -0.63 24.41
N GLN A 11 -11.28 0.19 23.38
CA GLN A 11 -11.26 -0.26 21.99
C GLN A 11 -10.11 -1.24 21.82
N VAL A 12 -10.43 -2.53 21.86
CA VAL A 12 -9.51 -3.63 21.56
C VAL A 12 -8.78 -3.28 20.26
N PRO A 13 -7.43 -3.27 20.22
CA PRO A 13 -6.70 -2.82 19.05
C PRO A 13 -7.07 -3.71 17.85
N LYS A 14 -7.86 -3.13 16.93
CA LYS A 14 -8.30 -3.81 15.72
C LYS A 14 -7.05 -4.21 14.96
N LYS A 15 -6.78 -5.52 14.87
CA LYS A 15 -5.64 -6.11 14.16
C LYS A 15 -5.49 -5.41 12.80
N ILE A 16 -4.41 -4.65 12.65
CA ILE A 16 -4.11 -3.96 11.40
C ILE A 16 -3.68 -5.03 10.40
N ASN A 17 -4.59 -5.44 9.51
CA ASN A 17 -4.25 -6.29 8.39
C ASN A 17 -3.28 -5.52 7.49
N THR A 18 -1.99 -5.81 7.63
CA THR A 18 -0.92 -5.13 6.90
C THR A 18 -0.84 -5.70 5.50
N VAL A 19 -1.40 -4.99 4.52
CA VAL A 19 -1.32 -5.37 3.11
C VAL A 19 0.06 -4.99 2.57
N ARG A 20 0.88 -5.97 2.19
CA ARG A 20 2.17 -5.73 1.53
C ARG A 20 1.97 -5.44 0.04
N LEU A 21 2.27 -4.22 -0.37
CA LEU A 21 2.14 -3.73 -1.76
C LEU A 21 3.45 -3.86 -2.54
N ASN A 22 4.00 -5.06 -2.63
CA ASN A 22 5.32 -5.32 -3.22
C ASN A 22 5.32 -5.64 -4.73
N THR A 23 4.16 -5.59 -5.39
CA THR A 23 4.04 -5.85 -6.83
C THR A 23 3.02 -4.90 -7.42
N ALA A 24 3.18 -4.54 -8.70
CA ALA A 24 2.25 -3.65 -9.39
C ALA A 24 0.81 -4.20 -9.33
N SER A 25 0.62 -5.51 -9.55
CA SER A 25 -0.70 -6.15 -9.47
C SER A 25 -1.38 -5.97 -8.12
N LYS A 26 -0.65 -6.09 -7.00
CA LYS A 26 -1.21 -5.87 -5.66
C LYS A 26 -1.59 -4.42 -5.44
N VAL A 27 -0.77 -3.47 -5.92
CA VAL A 27 -1.09 -2.04 -5.87
C VAL A 27 -2.37 -1.76 -6.67
N THR A 28 -2.51 -2.30 -7.88
CA THR A 28 -3.71 -2.11 -8.71
C THR A 28 -4.96 -2.67 -8.02
N LYS A 29 -4.89 -3.87 -7.45
CA LYS A 29 -6.01 -4.46 -6.69
C LYS A 29 -6.39 -3.62 -5.48
N PHE A 30 -5.40 -3.12 -4.76
CA PHE A 30 -5.64 -2.22 -3.62
C PHE A 30 -6.30 -0.91 -4.07
N MET A 31 -5.80 -0.28 -5.15
CA MET A 31 -6.36 0.95 -5.69
C MET A 31 -7.81 0.77 -6.18
N ALA A 32 -8.14 -0.36 -6.81
CA ALA A 32 -9.53 -0.67 -7.17
C ALA A 32 -10.45 -0.68 -5.94
N ASN A 33 -10.00 -1.25 -4.82
CA ASN A 33 -10.76 -1.22 -3.57
C ASN A 33 -10.89 0.19 -2.98
N VAL A 34 -9.85 1.03 -3.09
CA VAL A 34 -9.90 2.43 -2.63
C VAL A 34 -10.90 3.23 -3.48
N ILE A 35 -10.88 3.07 -4.81
CA ILE A 35 -11.82 3.72 -5.74
C ILE A 35 -13.25 3.31 -5.42
N ASN A 36 -13.50 2.01 -5.25
CA ASN A 36 -14.83 1.51 -4.90
C ASN A 36 -15.33 2.07 -3.56
N GLN A 37 -14.46 2.15 -2.56
CA GLN A 37 -14.81 2.76 -1.27
C GLN A 37 -15.08 4.26 -1.38
N LEU A 38 -14.32 4.98 -2.21
CA LEU A 38 -14.51 6.41 -2.42
C LEU A 38 -15.85 6.68 -3.12
N ASN A 39 -16.16 5.92 -4.18
CA ASN A 39 -17.44 6.01 -4.90
C ASN A 39 -18.64 5.68 -4.00
N GLN A 40 -18.45 4.82 -2.99
CA GLN A 40 -19.48 4.47 -2.00
C GLN A 40 -19.52 5.44 -0.81
N GLY A 41 -18.67 6.47 -0.76
CA GLY A 41 -18.57 7.39 0.37
C GLY A 41 -18.05 6.76 1.68
N LYS A 42 -17.41 5.58 1.59
CA LYS A 42 -16.90 4.81 2.74
C LYS A 42 -15.49 5.22 3.19
N ILE A 43 -14.80 6.03 2.40
CA ILE A 43 -13.49 6.60 2.72
C ILE A 43 -13.51 8.11 2.50
N ASP A 44 -12.82 8.82 3.38
CA ASP A 44 -12.61 10.25 3.26
C ASP A 44 -11.79 10.59 1.98
N PRO A 45 -12.19 11.60 1.18
CA PRO A 45 -11.48 11.97 -0.04
C PRO A 45 -10.01 12.37 0.17
N ASN A 46 -9.66 12.98 1.31
CA ASN A 46 -8.26 13.34 1.58
C ASN A 46 -7.43 12.09 1.88
N LYS A 47 -7.98 11.11 2.62
CA LYS A 47 -7.35 9.80 2.81
C LYS A 47 -7.17 9.08 1.47
N ALA A 48 -8.18 9.07 0.60
CA ALA A 48 -8.08 8.45 -0.72
C ALA A 48 -6.99 9.10 -1.59
N ARG A 49 -6.89 10.44 -1.57
CA ARG A 49 -5.84 11.19 -2.28
C ARG A 49 -4.44 10.82 -1.76
N ALA A 50 -4.25 10.77 -0.44
CA ALA A 50 -2.97 10.38 0.15
C ALA A 50 -2.59 8.94 -0.24
N LEU A 51 -3.53 8.00 -0.18
CA LEU A 51 -3.31 6.61 -0.61
C LEU A 51 -2.94 6.51 -2.09
N GLY A 52 -3.59 7.30 -2.95
CA GLY A 52 -3.27 7.35 -4.37
C GLY A 52 -1.83 7.80 -4.64
N TYR A 53 -1.38 8.84 -3.95
CA TYR A 53 0.01 9.32 -4.05
C TYR A 53 1.02 8.29 -3.53
N LEU A 54 0.77 7.65 -2.39
CA LEU A 54 1.66 6.63 -1.87
C LEU A 54 1.76 5.41 -2.81
N CYS A 55 0.64 5.04 -3.44
CA CYS A 55 0.62 3.95 -4.43
C CYS A 55 1.38 4.31 -5.70
N SER A 56 1.35 5.57 -6.16
CA SER A 56 2.12 5.98 -7.34
C SER A 56 3.62 5.94 -7.07
N VAL A 57 4.07 6.43 -5.90
CA VAL A 57 5.48 6.32 -5.47
C VAL A 57 5.90 4.85 -5.35
N GLN A 58 5.06 3.99 -4.79
CA GLN A 58 5.35 2.57 -4.66
C GLN A 58 5.50 1.88 -6.03
N LEU A 59 4.64 2.23 -7.00
CA LEU A 59 4.74 1.71 -8.38
C LEU A 59 6.06 2.12 -9.04
N GLN A 60 6.47 3.37 -8.89
CA GLN A 60 7.76 3.84 -9.40
C GLN A 60 8.93 3.07 -8.78
N GLY A 61 8.87 2.78 -7.48
CA GLY A 61 9.88 1.96 -6.81
C GLY A 61 9.94 0.53 -7.36
N ILE A 62 8.78 -0.09 -7.60
CA ILE A 62 8.69 -1.44 -8.18
C ILE A 62 9.29 -1.46 -9.59
N GLU A 63 8.92 -0.49 -10.43
CA GLU A 63 9.44 -0.39 -11.80
C GLU A 63 10.96 -0.20 -11.82
N LYS A 64 11.49 0.69 -10.97
CA LYS A 64 12.94 0.90 -10.85
C LYS A 64 13.67 -0.36 -10.43
N ALA A 65 13.15 -1.09 -9.44
CA ALA A 65 13.75 -2.34 -8.99
C ALA A 65 13.77 -3.42 -10.09
N GLU A 66 12.72 -3.49 -10.92
CA GLU A 66 12.70 -4.39 -12.08
C GLU A 66 13.72 -3.99 -13.14
N LEU A 67 13.91 -2.69 -13.38
CA LEU A 67 14.91 -2.18 -14.31
C LEU A 67 16.34 -2.43 -13.80
N GLU A 68 16.62 -2.15 -12.53
CA GLU A 68 17.91 -2.45 -11.89
C GLU A 68 18.28 -3.92 -12.05
N LYS A 69 17.34 -4.83 -11.79
CA LYS A 69 17.55 -6.26 -11.99
C LYS A 69 17.88 -6.61 -13.44
N LYS A 70 17.16 -6.04 -14.41
CA LYS A 70 17.42 -6.28 -15.84
C LYS A 70 18.80 -5.76 -16.26
N ILE A 71 19.22 -4.60 -15.72
CA ILE A 71 20.55 -4.03 -15.96
C ILE A 71 21.62 -4.98 -15.40
N GLU A 72 21.47 -5.45 -14.16
CA GLU A 72 22.40 -6.39 -13.53
C GLU A 72 22.54 -7.70 -14.33
N GLU A 73 21.43 -8.25 -14.82
CA GLU A 73 21.43 -9.43 -15.70
C GLU A 73 22.21 -9.18 -17.01
N LEU A 74 22.08 -7.98 -17.59
CA LEU A 74 22.82 -7.60 -18.80
C LEU A 74 24.32 -7.42 -18.51
N GLU A 75 24.67 -6.72 -17.44
CA GLU A 75 26.06 -6.52 -17.02
C GLU A 75 26.77 -7.85 -16.76
N THR A 76 26.07 -8.80 -16.13
CA THR A 76 26.59 -10.15 -15.88
C THR A 76 26.87 -10.90 -17.17
N LYS A 77 25.96 -10.82 -18.14
CA LYS A 77 26.14 -11.44 -19.47
C LYS A 77 27.28 -10.82 -20.27
N ILE A 78 27.57 -9.54 -20.08
CA ILE A 78 28.69 -8.87 -20.74
C ILE A 78 30.01 -9.27 -20.07
N LYS A 79 30.07 -9.25 -18.73
CA LYS A 79 31.26 -9.67 -17.97
C LYS A 79 31.66 -11.12 -18.25
N GLY A 80 30.70 -12.02 -18.40
CA GLY A 80 30.97 -13.43 -18.72
C GLY A 80 31.43 -13.69 -20.16
N ARG A 81 31.51 -12.68 -21.03
CA ARG A 81 32.03 -12.81 -22.41
C ARG A 81 33.47 -12.33 -22.59
N TYR A 82 34.09 -11.79 -21.55
CA TYR A 82 35.53 -11.46 -21.50
C TYR A 82 36.23 -12.41 -20.52
#